data_AF-A0A7V1HYU1-F1
#
_entry.id   AF-A0A7V1HYU1-F1
#
_cell.length_a   1.000
_cell.length_b   1.000
_cell.length_c   1.000
_cell.angle_alpha   90.00
_cell.angle_beta   90.00
_cell.angle_gamma   90.00
#
_symmetry.space_group_name_H-M   'P 1'
#
loop_
_entity.id
_entity.type
_entity.pdbx_description
1 polymer ?
#
loop_
_entity_poly.entity_id
_entity_poly.type
_entity_poly.pdbx_seq_one_letter_code
_entity_poly.pdbx_strand_id
1 'polypeptide(L)'
;MTSHSDHNSAPDHHQRHKSEGMVTDPVCGMTIELDKAAHRLTYKDHEYYFCSTSCNDKFNKNPDEYIAKERSKTGLPSPIYTCPMHPEVREPKPGSCPKCGMNLELLEDKKPDSSSVAPLQSGKTETSESPVYTCPMHPEIREP
;
A
#
# COMPACT_ATOMS: atom_id res chain seq x y z
N MET A 1 13.62 62.07 5.05
CA MET A 1 14.75 61.13 5.04
C MET A 1 14.73 60.49 6.43
N THR A 2 13.97 59.43 6.69
CA THR A 2 14.15 58.03 6.26
C THR A 2 12.80 57.32 6.48
N SER A 3 12.10 56.95 5.42
CA SER A 3 11.87 55.54 5.00
C SER A 3 11.33 54.63 6.11
N HIS A 4 10.00 54.60 6.25
CA HIS A 4 9.30 53.47 6.85
C HIS A 4 9.12 52.41 5.76
N SER A 5 10.00 51.42 5.74
CA SER A 5 9.92 50.30 4.80
C SER A 5 9.24 49.10 5.46
N ASP A 6 8.10 48.75 4.87
CA ASP A 6 7.40 47.47 4.89
C ASP A 6 8.28 46.26 5.23
N HIS A 7 7.88 45.49 6.23
CA HIS A 7 8.06 44.03 6.26
C HIS A 7 6.80 43.38 6.83
N ASN A 8 5.77 43.31 5.98
CA ASN A 8 4.70 42.33 6.12
C ASN A 8 5.30 40.95 5.86
N SER A 9 5.78 40.30 6.92
CA SER A 9 6.18 38.89 6.89
C SER A 9 5.12 38.07 7.59
N ALA A 10 3.96 37.92 6.93
CA ALA A 10 3.13 36.76 7.18
C ALA A 10 3.86 35.55 6.58
N PRO A 11 4.30 34.55 7.36
CA PRO A 11 4.46 33.22 6.81
C PRO A 11 3.04 32.71 6.50
N ASP A 12 2.60 32.96 5.27
CA ASP A 12 1.58 32.15 4.63
C ASP A 12 2.13 30.73 4.51
N HIS A 13 1.86 29.93 5.54
CA HIS A 13 1.97 28.49 5.43
C HIS A 13 0.86 27.85 6.26
N HIS A 14 -0.37 28.33 6.06
CA HIS A 14 -1.49 27.39 6.03
C HIS A 14 -1.37 26.60 4.74
N GLN A 15 -0.38 25.69 4.70
CA GLN A 15 -0.54 24.49 3.91
C GLN A 15 -1.83 23.87 4.41
N ARG A 16 -2.85 23.97 3.56
CA ARG A 16 -4.06 23.19 3.62
C ARG A 16 -3.62 21.74 3.53
N HIS A 17 -3.17 21.18 4.65
CA HIS A 17 -2.85 19.77 4.79
C HIS A 17 -4.17 19.05 4.54
N LYS A 18 -4.31 18.60 3.30
CA LYS A 18 -5.39 17.72 2.85
C LYS A 18 -5.33 16.53 3.79
N SER A 19 -6.32 16.44 4.67
CA SER A 19 -6.43 15.42 5.71
C SER A 19 -6.74 14.08 5.08
N GLU A 20 -5.74 13.49 4.44
CA GLU A 20 -5.81 12.17 3.81
C GLU A 20 -4.74 11.30 4.46
N GLY A 21 -5.11 10.69 5.59
CA GLY A 21 -4.32 9.63 6.22
C GLY A 21 -3.98 9.86 7.69
N MET A 22 -4.95 9.74 8.59
CA MET A 22 -4.64 9.43 9.99
C MET A 22 -4.57 7.91 10.13
N VAL A 23 -3.42 7.40 10.54
CA VAL A 23 -3.17 5.97 10.77
C VAL A 23 -2.89 5.73 12.23
N THR A 24 -3.28 4.56 12.73
CA THR A 24 -3.05 4.18 14.11
C THR A 24 -1.75 3.39 14.22
N ASP A 25 -0.86 3.82 15.12
CA ASP A 25 0.33 3.06 15.48
C ASP A 25 -0.09 1.77 16.20
N PRO A 26 0.26 0.58 15.70
CA PRO A 26 -0.24 -0.70 16.20
C PRO A 26 0.37 -1.10 17.57
N VAL A 27 1.45 -0.43 17.99
CA VAL A 27 2.19 -0.74 19.22
C VAL A 27 1.63 0.06 20.40
N CYS A 28 1.34 1.35 20.18
CA CYS A 28 0.87 2.25 21.24
C CYS A 28 -0.59 2.70 21.08
N GLY A 29 -1.20 2.51 19.91
CA GLY A 29 -2.56 2.96 19.60
C GLY A 29 -2.67 4.47 19.37
N MET A 30 -1.54 5.18 19.24
CA MET A 30 -1.54 6.61 18.95
C MET A 30 -1.91 6.84 17.48
N THR A 31 -2.81 7.79 17.23
CA THR A 31 -3.13 8.22 15.87
C THR A 31 -2.04 9.18 15.38
N ILE A 32 -1.44 8.87 14.23
CA ILE A 32 -0.39 9.65 13.61
C ILE A 32 -0.80 10.03 12.19
N GLU A 33 -0.31 11.17 11.72
CA GLU A 33 -0.52 11.61 10.35
C GLU A 33 0.44 10.83 9.43
N LEU A 34 -0.07 10.29 8.31
CA LEU A 34 0.70 9.51 7.34
C LEU A 34 1.98 10.22 6.91
N ASP A 35 1.88 11.53 6.68
CA ASP A 35 2.97 12.40 6.22
C ASP A 35 4.00 12.70 7.33
N LYS A 36 3.61 12.57 8.60
CA LYS A 36 4.48 12.80 9.76
C LYS A 36 4.95 11.51 10.43
N ALA A 37 4.65 10.35 9.84
CA ALA A 37 5.06 9.07 10.39
C ALA A 37 6.60 9.03 10.48
N ALA A 38 7.12 8.84 11.69
CA ALA A 38 8.56 8.79 11.92
C ALA A 38 9.19 7.57 11.23
N HIS A 39 8.44 6.48 11.12
CA HIS A 39 8.84 5.26 10.42
C HIS A 39 7.66 4.60 9.72
N ARG A 40 7.93 3.96 8.58
CA ARG A 40 7.00 3.08 7.87
C ARG A 40 7.63 1.70 7.68
N LEU A 41 6.84 0.65 7.81
CA LEU A 41 7.25 -0.73 7.57
C LEU A 41 6.18 -1.45 6.78
N THR A 42 6.58 -2.13 5.71
CA THR A 42 5.67 -3.02 4.97
C THR A 42 5.79 -4.44 5.51
N TYR A 43 4.68 -5.01 5.97
CA TYR A 43 4.62 -6.39 6.45
C TYR A 43 3.34 -7.07 5.95
N LYS A 44 3.47 -8.26 5.34
CA LYS A 44 2.36 -9.01 4.72
C LYS A 44 1.49 -8.13 3.79
N ASP A 45 2.13 -7.37 2.89
CA ASP A 45 1.46 -6.50 1.90
C ASP A 45 0.64 -5.35 2.53
N HIS A 46 0.89 -5.03 3.81
CA HIS A 46 0.27 -3.91 4.52
C HIS A 46 1.35 -2.95 5.04
N GLU A 47 1.13 -1.66 4.84
CA GLU A 47 2.01 -0.61 5.38
C GLU A 47 1.56 -0.24 6.79
N TYR A 48 2.48 -0.37 7.74
CA TYR A 48 2.32 0.03 9.12
C TYR A 48 3.16 1.27 9.39
N TYR A 49 2.58 2.23 10.10
CA TYR A 49 3.23 3.48 10.43
C TYR A 49 3.45 3.54 11.94
N PHE A 50 4.61 4.06 12.34
CA PHE A 50 5.00 4.14 13.74
C PHE A 50 5.28 5.58 14.15
N CYS A 51 4.86 5.92 15.36
CA CYS A 51 5.08 7.25 15.93
C CYS A 51 6.56 7.51 16.26
N SER A 52 7.38 6.46 16.40
CA SER A 52 8.79 6.56 16.81
C SER A 52 9.57 5.28 16.48
N THR A 53 10.90 5.39 16.45
CA THR A 53 11.81 4.23 16.27
C THR A 53 11.56 3.12 17.30
N SER A 54 11.25 3.49 18.54
CA SER A 54 10.96 2.53 19.62
C SER A 54 9.70 1.70 19.37
N CYS A 55 8.71 2.23 18.67
CA CYS A 55 7.51 1.47 18.27
C CYS A 55 7.83 0.53 17.12
N ASN A 56 8.61 0.97 16.11
CA ASN A 56 9.08 0.10 15.04
C ASN A 56 9.86 -1.11 15.59
N ASP A 57 10.81 -0.89 16.52
CA ASP A 57 11.62 -1.97 17.09
C ASP A 57 10.79 -3.01 17.86
N LYS A 58 9.80 -2.55 18.63
CA LYS A 58 8.84 -3.42 19.33
C LYS A 58 8.00 -4.24 18.35
N PHE A 59 7.51 -3.58 17.31
CA PHE A 59 6.76 -4.26 16.25
C PHE A 59 7.63 -5.30 15.54
N ASN A 60 8.89 -4.98 15.22
CA ASN A 60 9.81 -5.89 14.55
C ASN A 60 10.11 -7.15 15.39
N LYS A 61 10.10 -7.03 16.73
CA LYS A 61 10.27 -8.18 17.62
C LYS A 61 9.10 -9.17 17.56
N ASN A 62 7.86 -8.69 17.46
CA ASN A 62 6.66 -9.53 17.46
C ASN A 62 5.56 -8.99 16.52
N PRO A 63 5.81 -8.93 15.19
CA PRO A 63 4.89 -8.23 14.28
C PRO A 63 3.52 -8.93 14.21
N ASP A 64 3.51 -10.27 14.26
CA ASP A 64 2.28 -11.05 14.12
C ASP A 64 1.26 -10.79 15.24
N GLU A 65 1.72 -10.62 16.48
CA GLU A 65 0.86 -10.34 17.64
C GLU A 65 0.17 -8.97 17.52
N TYR A 66 0.94 -7.94 17.14
CA TYR A 66 0.41 -6.59 16.96
C TYR A 66 -0.59 -6.54 15.80
N ILE A 67 -0.32 -7.26 14.70
CA ILE A 67 -1.21 -7.29 13.53
C ILE A 67 -2.50 -8.05 13.81
N ALA A 68 -2.43 -9.19 14.51
CA ALA A 68 -3.62 -9.94 14.90
C ALA A 68 -4.54 -9.09 15.78
N LYS A 69 -3.95 -8.32 16.71
CA LYS A 69 -4.69 -7.40 17.58
C LYS A 69 -5.31 -6.24 16.81
N GLU A 70 -4.55 -5.61 15.92
CA GLU A 70 -5.05 -4.49 15.11
C GLU A 70 -6.14 -4.92 14.13
N ARG A 71 -6.02 -6.08 13.49
CA ARG A 71 -7.09 -6.63 12.64
C ARG A 71 -8.38 -6.84 13.41
N SER A 72 -8.28 -7.36 14.63
CA SER A 72 -9.43 -7.52 15.53
C SER A 72 -10.06 -6.17 15.91
N LYS A 73 -9.25 -5.10 15.99
CA LYS A 73 -9.68 -3.78 16.45
C LYS A 73 -10.24 -2.90 15.34
N THR A 74 -9.66 -2.98 14.14
CA THR A 74 -10.02 -2.17 12.98
C THR A 74 -11.14 -2.81 12.14
N GLY A 75 -11.64 -3.99 12.53
CA GLY A 75 -12.76 -4.65 11.87
C GLY A 75 -12.46 -5.04 10.42
N LEU A 76 -11.19 -5.19 10.05
CA LEU A 76 -10.82 -5.67 8.71
C LEU A 76 -11.44 -7.06 8.51
N PRO A 77 -11.94 -7.35 7.30
CA PRO A 77 -12.52 -8.66 7.01
C PRO A 77 -11.47 -9.74 7.27
N SER A 78 -11.77 -10.65 8.20
CA SER A 78 -10.90 -11.79 8.48
C SER A 78 -10.87 -12.71 7.27
N PRO A 79 -9.70 -13.19 6.86
CA PRO A 79 -9.62 -14.06 5.69
C PRO A 79 -10.30 -15.40 6.03
N ILE A 80 -11.11 -15.91 5.11
CA ILE A 80 -11.90 -17.13 5.33
C ILE A 80 -11.06 -18.33 4.89
N TYR A 81 -10.98 -19.35 5.72
CA TYR A 81 -10.30 -20.60 5.41
C TYR A 81 -11.36 -21.68 5.13
N THR A 82 -11.16 -22.47 4.08
CA THR A 82 -12.05 -23.56 3.68
C THR A 82 -11.33 -24.89 3.63
N CYS A 83 -12.04 -25.98 3.89
CA CYS A 83 -11.51 -27.31 3.64
C CYS A 83 -11.71 -27.69 2.16
N PRO A 84 -10.68 -28.21 1.45
CA PRO A 84 -10.83 -28.63 0.04
C PRO A 84 -11.83 -29.79 -0.13
N MET A 85 -11.96 -30.65 0.88
CA MET A 85 -12.90 -31.77 0.89
C MET A 85 -14.29 -31.39 1.41
N HIS A 86 -14.38 -30.30 2.17
CA HIS A 86 -15.62 -29.85 2.79
C HIS A 86 -15.78 -28.34 2.60
N PRO A 87 -16.21 -27.88 1.42
CA PRO A 87 -16.34 -26.45 1.10
C PRO A 87 -17.38 -25.71 1.98
N GLU A 88 -18.25 -26.46 2.65
CA GLU A 88 -19.18 -25.94 3.66
C GLU A 88 -18.48 -25.50 4.96
N VAL A 89 -17.27 -25.99 5.22
CA VAL A 89 -16.49 -25.65 6.41
C VAL A 89 -15.73 -24.37 6.12
N ARG A 90 -16.22 -23.25 6.65
CA ARG A 90 -15.62 -21.93 6.54
C ARG A 90 -15.26 -21.42 7.93
N GLU A 91 -13.97 -21.21 8.20
CA GLU A 91 -13.50 -20.66 9.47
C GLU A 91 -12.73 -19.35 9.26
N PRO A 92 -12.83 -18.37 10.19
CA PRO A 92 -12.08 -17.11 10.10
C PRO A 92 -10.61 -17.24 10.55
N LYS A 93 -10.16 -18.46 10.89
CA LYS A 93 -8.86 -18.77 11.47
C LYS A 93 -8.21 -19.96 10.76
N PRO A 94 -6.87 -19.99 10.68
CA PRO A 94 -6.17 -21.18 10.22
C PRO A 94 -6.35 -22.32 11.23
N GLY A 95 -6.38 -23.56 10.74
CA GLY A 95 -6.50 -24.74 11.59
C GLY A 95 -6.85 -26.01 10.84
N SER A 96 -7.12 -27.07 11.59
CA SER A 96 -7.58 -28.35 11.07
C SER A 96 -9.10 -28.38 10.94
N CYS A 97 -9.59 -28.87 9.80
CA CYS A 97 -11.01 -29.04 9.51
C CYS A 97 -11.67 -29.94 10.55
N PRO A 98 -12.75 -29.51 11.23
CA PRO A 98 -13.45 -30.32 12.22
C PRO A 98 -14.20 -31.52 11.63
N LYS A 99 -14.41 -31.56 10.30
CA LYS A 99 -15.07 -32.69 9.63
C LYS A 99 -14.12 -33.84 9.27
N CYS A 100 -12.88 -33.54 8.86
CA CYS A 100 -11.94 -34.56 8.34
C CYS A 100 -10.51 -34.47 8.88
N GLY A 101 -10.19 -33.46 9.69
CA GLY A 101 -8.86 -33.26 10.27
C GLY A 101 -7.80 -32.68 9.33
N MET A 102 -8.08 -32.52 8.04
CA MET A 102 -7.15 -31.89 7.09
C MET A 102 -7.00 -30.38 7.33
N ASN A 103 -5.84 -29.80 6.98
CA ASN A 103 -5.59 -28.38 7.15
C ASN A 103 -6.53 -27.54 6.27
N LEU A 104 -7.05 -26.44 6.82
CA LEU A 104 -7.88 -25.49 6.08
C LEU A 104 -7.00 -24.62 5.16
N GLU A 105 -7.46 -24.42 3.94
CA GLU A 105 -6.81 -23.60 2.93
C GLU A 105 -7.42 -22.20 2.90
N LEU A 106 -6.59 -21.18 2.66
CA LEU A 106 -7.04 -19.80 2.66
C LEU A 106 -7.84 -19.50 1.38
N LEU A 107 -9.12 -19.18 1.53
CA LEU A 107 -9.89 -18.48 0.50
C LEU A 107 -9.57 -16.99 0.65
N GLU A 108 -8.57 -16.54 -0.10
CA GLU A 108 -8.38 -15.11 -0.33
C GLU A 108 -9.53 -14.63 -1.20
N ASP A 109 -10.54 -14.01 -0.58
CA ASP A 109 -11.47 -13.14 -1.29
C ASP A 109 -10.65 -12.00 -1.90
N LYS A 110 -10.38 -12.14 -3.20
CA LYS A 110 -9.74 -11.15 -4.06
C LYS A 110 -10.34 -9.78 -3.74
N LYS A 111 -9.52 -8.92 -3.09
CA LYS A 111 -9.85 -7.57 -2.61
C LYS A 111 -10.82 -6.88 -3.60
N PRO A 112 -11.97 -6.32 -3.19
CA PRO A 112 -12.57 -5.27 -3.99
C PRO A 112 -11.63 -4.08 -3.90
N ASP A 113 -10.82 -3.94 -4.94
CA ASP A 113 -10.36 -2.66 -5.46
C ASP A 113 -10.00 -1.57 -4.44
N SER A 114 -8.77 -1.61 -3.93
CA SER A 114 -8.00 -0.37 -3.68
C SER A 114 -6.94 -0.23 -4.77
N SER A 115 -7.35 -0.43 -6.02
CA SER A 115 -6.55 -0.22 -7.23
C SER A 115 -7.45 0.03 -8.44
N SER A 116 -8.42 0.94 -8.30
CA SER A 116 -8.95 1.68 -9.44
C SER A 116 -8.75 3.17 -9.22
N VAL A 117 -7.48 3.57 -9.22
CA VAL A 117 -7.10 4.64 -10.15
C VAL A 117 -6.59 3.96 -11.40
N ALA A 118 -7.46 3.86 -12.40
CA ALA A 118 -7.11 3.38 -13.72
C ALA A 118 -5.95 4.21 -14.33
N PRO A 119 -5.10 3.59 -15.17
CA PRO A 119 -4.05 4.30 -15.88
C PRO A 119 -4.68 5.16 -16.98
N LEU A 120 -4.68 6.48 -16.77
CA LEU A 120 -4.94 7.45 -17.83
C LEU A 120 -3.61 7.89 -18.44
N GLN A 121 -3.29 7.21 -19.52
CA GLN A 121 -2.26 7.54 -20.49
C GLN A 121 -2.55 8.89 -21.17
N SER A 122 -1.65 9.87 -21.04
CA SER A 122 -1.42 10.89 -22.06
C SER A 122 -0.17 11.71 -21.74
N GLY A 123 0.66 11.98 -22.75
CA GLY A 123 1.83 12.86 -22.58
C GLY A 123 3.11 12.46 -23.30
N LYS A 124 3.00 11.85 -24.49
CA LYS A 124 4.07 11.79 -25.47
C LYS A 124 4.35 13.21 -25.98
N THR A 125 5.40 13.84 -25.48
CA THR A 125 6.03 14.99 -26.16
C THR A 125 7.19 14.48 -26.98
N GLU A 126 6.95 14.42 -28.30
CA GLU A 126 7.88 14.71 -29.37
C GLU A 126 9.26 15.25 -28.93
N THR A 127 10.29 14.42 -29.11
CA THR A 127 11.52 14.84 -29.80
C THR A 127 11.84 13.72 -30.78
N SER A 128 11.28 13.88 -31.97
CA SER A 128 11.60 13.08 -33.15
C SER A 128 12.95 13.56 -33.67
N GLU A 129 14.02 12.97 -33.14
CA GLU A 129 15.31 12.97 -33.84
C GLU A 129 15.52 11.54 -34.35
N SER A 130 15.42 11.40 -35.67
CA SER A 130 15.38 10.14 -36.40
C SER A 130 16.76 9.48 -36.44
N PRO A 131 16.86 8.19 -36.08
CA PRO A 131 17.85 7.32 -36.71
C PRO A 131 17.14 6.36 -37.67
N VAL A 132 17.22 6.70 -38.95
CA VAL A 132 17.11 5.73 -40.04
C VAL A 132 18.26 4.74 -39.90
N TYR A 133 18.02 3.43 -39.73
CA TYR A 133 18.95 2.41 -40.26
C TYR A 133 18.34 1.00 -40.34
N THR A 134 17.76 0.73 -41.50
CA THR A 134 17.91 -0.47 -42.35
C THR A 134 18.46 -1.77 -41.73
N CYS A 135 17.66 -2.84 -41.80
CA CYS A 135 18.06 -4.23 -41.56
C CYS A 135 18.95 -4.76 -42.72
N PRO A 136 20.23 -5.12 -42.49
CA PRO A 136 21.19 -5.44 -43.57
C PRO A 136 21.14 -6.85 -44.18
N MET A 137 20.14 -7.70 -43.89
CA MET A 137 20.26 -9.16 -44.16
C MET A 137 19.18 -9.79 -45.05
N HIS A 138 18.33 -9.04 -45.77
CA HIS A 138 17.48 -9.59 -46.85
C HIS A 138 16.95 -8.53 -47.84
N PRO A 139 17.71 -8.18 -48.91
CA PRO A 139 17.21 -7.31 -49.99
C PRO A 139 17.21 -7.97 -51.38
N GLU A 140 16.62 -9.16 -51.56
CA GLU A 140 16.33 -9.70 -52.91
C GLU A 140 14.99 -10.46 -53.00
N ILE A 141 13.87 -9.79 -52.70
CA ILE A 141 12.59 -10.15 -53.34
C ILE A 141 11.85 -8.85 -53.69
N ARG A 142 12.21 -8.27 -54.84
CA ARG A 142 11.34 -7.34 -55.57
C ARG A 142 10.48 -8.19 -56.50
N GLU A 143 9.19 -8.25 -56.23
CA GLU A 143 8.16 -8.57 -57.23
C GLU A 143 6.87 -7.84 -56.82
N PRO A 144 5.96 -7.44 -57.74
CA PRO A 144 6.06 -7.25 -59.19
C PRO A 144 6.21 -5.78 -59.62
#